data_AF-B7WWQ5-F1
#
_entry.id   AF-B7WWQ5-F1
#
_cell.length_a   1.000
_cell.length_b   1.000
_cell.length_c   1.000
_cell.angle_alpha   90.00
_cell.angle_beta   90.00
_cell.angle_gamma   90.00
#
_symmetry.space_group_name_H-M   'P 1'
#
loop_
_entity.id
_entity.type
_entity.pdbx_description
1 polymer ?
#
loop_
_entity_poly.entity_id
_entity_poly.type
_entity_poly.pdbx_seq_one_letter_code
_entity_poly.pdbx_strand_id
1 'polypeptide(L)' 'MTLESNPEDRRLDVKKRFTEEQIIGFLREAESGLPVAELCRRHGFSEASYYLWRNKFGGA' A
#
# COMPACT_ATOMS: atom_id res chain seq x y z
N MET A 1 -27.87 -3.99 5.95
CA MET A 1 -26.81 -3.11 6.49
C MET A 1 -25.98 -3.98 7.41
N THR A 2 -24.77 -4.41 7.12
CA THR A 2 -23.69 -3.94 6.24
C THR A 2 -22.88 -5.15 5.75
N LEU A 3 -22.14 -4.92 4.67
CA LEU A 3 -21.47 -5.86 3.77
C LEU A 3 -20.84 -7.14 4.36
N GLU A 4 -20.98 -8.19 3.56
CA GLU A 4 -20.23 -9.45 3.54
C GLU A 4 -18.75 -9.30 3.96
N SER A 5 -18.38 -9.95 5.07
CA SER A 5 -17.02 -10.45 5.23
C SER A 5 -16.83 -11.62 4.27
N ASN A 6 -16.25 -11.35 3.10
CA ASN A 6 -15.91 -12.39 2.13
C ASN A 6 -14.63 -13.13 2.59
N PRO A 7 -14.66 -14.43 2.91
CA PRO A 7 -13.54 -15.20 3.46
C PRO A 7 -12.47 -15.62 2.43
N GLU A 8 -12.48 -15.03 1.22
CA GLU A 8 -11.50 -15.32 0.16
C GLU A 8 -10.13 -14.65 0.37
N ASP A 9 -10.00 -13.80 1.41
CA ASP A 9 -8.75 -13.16 1.86
C ASP A 9 -7.74 -14.13 2.50
N ARG A 10 -7.94 -15.45 2.35
CA ARG A 10 -7.08 -16.52 2.88
C ARG A 10 -6.51 -17.45 1.81
N ARG A 11 -6.26 -16.98 0.59
CA ARG A 11 -5.44 -17.73 -0.37
C ARG A 11 -4.10 -17.05 -0.60
N LEU A 12 -3.08 -17.82 -0.32
CA LEU A 12 -1.67 -17.47 -0.22
C LEU A 12 -1.09 -17.01 -1.56
N ASP A 13 -0.74 -15.74 -1.62
CA ASP A 13 0.42 -15.29 -2.40
C ASP A 13 1.40 -14.62 -1.44
N VAL A 14 2.28 -15.44 -0.87
CA VAL A 14 3.41 -15.03 -0.02
C VAL A 14 4.47 -14.20 -0.77
N LYS A 15 4.09 -13.49 -1.85
CA LYS A 15 5.03 -12.76 -2.71
C LYS A 15 4.81 -11.25 -2.75
N LYS A 16 3.67 -10.72 -2.32
CA LYS A 16 3.49 -9.28 -2.15
C LYS A 16 2.57 -9.02 -0.97
N ARG A 17 3.15 -8.55 0.15
CA ARG A 17 2.40 -8.11 1.35
C ARG A 17 1.37 -7.01 1.04
N PHE A 18 1.50 -6.34 -0.10
CA PHE A 18 0.64 -5.25 -0.54
C PHE A 18 0.28 -5.43 -2.02
N THR A 19 -0.99 -5.23 -2.36
CA THR A 19 -1.44 -5.22 -3.76
C THR A 19 -1.01 -3.92 -4.45
N GLU A 20 -1.03 -3.91 -5.78
CA GLU A 20 -0.68 -2.72 -6.56
C GLU A 20 -1.61 -1.54 -6.26
N GLU A 21 -2.91 -1.80 -6.09
CA GLU A 21 -3.90 -0.80 -5.70
C GLU A 21 -3.62 -0.21 -4.32
N GLN A 22 -3.23 -1.03 -3.34
CA GLN A 22 -2.81 -0.56 -2.01
C GLN A 22 -1.57 0.33 -2.12
N ILE A 23 -0.59 -0.08 -2.92
CA ILE A 23 0.64 0.69 -3.15
C ILE A 23 0.32 2.05 -3.78
N ILE A 24 -0.53 2.10 -4.81
CA ILE A 24 -0.96 3.35 -5.44
C ILE A 24 -1.72 4.23 -4.43
N GLY A 25 -2.52 3.63 -3.55
CA GLY A 25 -3.16 4.32 -2.43
C GLY A 25 -2.15 5.00 -1.50
N PHE A 26 -1.07 4.30 -1.12
CA PHE A 26 -0.01 4.87 -0.29
C PHE A 26 0.76 6.00 -0.99
N LEU A 27 1.01 5.87 -2.30
CA LEU A 27 1.65 6.93 -3.09
C LEU A 27 0.78 8.19 -3.11
N ARG A 28 -0.53 8.04 -3.34
CA ARG A 28 -1.49 9.15 -3.32
C ARG A 28 -1.64 9.81 -1.97
N GLU A 29 -1.66 9.03 -0.87
CA GLU A 29 -1.67 9.58 0.48
C GLU A 29 -0.44 10.46 0.73
N ALA A 30 0.73 10.00 0.29
CA ALA A 30 1.96 10.78 0.39
C ALA A 30 1.93 12.05 -0.49
N GLU A 31 1.39 11.98 -1.71
CA GLU A 31 1.20 13.15 -2.58
C GLU A 31 0.18 14.14 -2.03
N SER A 32 -0.82 13.66 -1.28
CA SER A 32 -1.78 14.49 -0.56
C SER A 32 -1.16 15.26 0.63
N GLY A 33 0.13 15.08 0.89
CA GLY A 33 0.88 15.79 1.94
C GLY A 33 1.12 14.96 3.20
N LEU A 34 0.78 13.66 3.22
CA LEU A 34 1.16 12.80 4.35
C LEU A 34 2.66 12.46 4.30
N PRO A 35 3.38 12.59 5.42
CA PRO A 35 4.78 12.20 5.47
C PRO A 35 4.90 10.67 5.33
N VAL A 36 5.83 10.22 4.49
CA VAL A 36 6.11 8.80 4.25
C VAL A 36 6.46 8.06 5.55
N ALA A 37 7.14 8.73 6.49
CA ALA A 37 7.43 8.20 7.82
C ALA A 37 6.17 7.79 8.60
N GLU A 38 5.09 8.55 8.47
CA GLU A 38 3.82 8.23 9.13
C GLU A 38 3.09 7.10 8.40
N LEU A 39 3.15 7.07 7.06
CA LEU A 39 2.63 5.96 6.27
C LEU A 39 3.35 4.65 6.59
N CYS A 40 4.68 4.71 6.74
CA CYS A 40 5.52 3.60 7.16
C CYS A 40 5.07 3.03 8.52
N ARG A 41 4.79 3.91 9.49
CA ARG A 41 4.29 3.51 10.82
C ARG A 41 2.87 2.97 10.80
N ARG A 42 1.97 3.60 10.03
CA ARG A 42 0.54 3.25 9.97
C ARG A 42 0.29 1.94 9.23
N HIS A 43 0.95 1.75 8.10
CA HIS A 43 0.73 0.62 7.18
C HIS A 43 1.77 -0.49 7.33
N GLY A 44 2.85 -0.27 8.09
CA GLY A 44 3.83 -1.31 8.43
C GLY A 44 4.79 -1.67 7.29
N PHE A 45 5.09 -0.74 6.39
CA PHE A 45 6.10 -0.90 5.33
C PHE A 45 7.27 0.06 5.55
N SER A 46 8.46 -0.24 5.03
CA SER A 46 9.62 0.66 5.16
C SER A 46 9.62 1.75 4.09
N GLU A 47 10.21 2.91 4.39
CA GLU A 47 10.39 4.01 3.41
C GLU A 47 11.09 3.54 2.12
N ALA A 48 12.05 2.61 2.24
CA ALA A 48 12.70 1.98 1.09
C ALA A 48 11.71 1.31 0.12
N SER A 49 10.68 0.64 0.65
CA SER A 49 9.61 0.04 -0.16
C SER A 49 8.78 1.12 -0.87
N TYR A 50 8.48 2.22 -0.18
CA TYR A 50 7.77 3.35 -0.77
C TYR A 50 8.53 3.98 -1.95
N TYR A 51 9.83 4.23 -1.82
CA TYR A 51 10.63 4.78 -2.92
C TYR A 51 10.76 3.80 -4.10
N LEU A 52 10.82 2.49 -3.84
CA LEU A 52 10.77 1.46 -4.88
C LEU A 52 9.45 1.53 -5.65
N TRP A 53 8.33 1.67 -4.94
CA TRP A 53 7.01 1.83 -5.53
C TRP A 53 6.85 3.14 -6.28
N ARG A 54 7.39 4.25 -5.76
CA ARG A 54 7.39 5.54 -6.48
C ARG A 54 8.15 5.42 -7.81
N ASN A 55 9.25 4.68 -7.87
CA ASN A 55 9.94 4.43 -9.14
C ASN A 55 9.14 3.51 -10.08
N LYS A 56 8.43 2.52 -9.53
CA LYS A 56 7.67 1.54 -10.32
C LYS A 56 6.31 2.05 -10.80
N PHE A 57 5.68 2.94 -10.05
CA PHE A 57 4.28 3.39 -10.22
C PHE A 57 4.10 4.90 -10.23
N GLY A 58 5.05 5.67 -9.71
CA GLY A 58 5.00 7.14 -9.65
C GLY A 58 5.57 7.84 -10.88
N GLY A 59 5.73 7.11 -12.00
CA GLY A 59 6.13 7.68 -13.29
C GLY A 59 4.91 7.93 -14.17
N ALA A 60 4.31 9.11 -14.05
CA ALA A 60 3.46 9.73 -15.07
C ALA A 60 3.87 11.19 -15.21
#